data_AF-R5A365-F1
#
_entry.id   AF-R5A365-F1
#
_cell.length_a   1.000
_cell.length_b   1.000
_cell.length_c   1.000
_cell.angle_alpha   90.00
_cell.angle_beta   90.00
_cell.angle_gamma   90.00
#
_symmetry.space_group_name_H-M   'P 1'
#
loop_
_entity.id
_entity.type
_entity.pdbx_description
1 polymer ?
#
loop_
_entity_poly.entity_id
_entity_poly.type
_entity_poly.pdbx_seq_one_letter_code
_entity_poly.pdbx_strand_id
1 'polypeptide(L)' 'MRNEAVFMGYTQESPIKKTDMQAFIRLYQQSVLMILEEQGLLSHAQAQEALSILDRYA' A
#
# COMPACT_ATOMS: atom_id res chain seq x y z
N MET A 1 -15.47 -28.39 -5.96
CA MET A 1 -14.01 -28.17 -5.85
C MET A 1 -13.78 -27.10 -4.79
N ARG A 2 -13.06 -27.46 -3.73
CA ARG A 2 -12.85 -26.63 -2.53
C ARG A 2 -11.68 -25.68 -2.82
N ASN A 3 -11.95 -24.38 -2.92
CA ASN A 3 -10.93 -23.35 -3.16
C ASN A 3 -10.30 -22.93 -1.82
N GLU A 4 -9.61 -23.89 -1.20
CA GLU A 4 -8.95 -23.69 0.09
C GLU A 4 -7.46 -24.02 -0.12
N ALA A 5 -6.61 -23.06 0.25
CA ALA A 5 -5.14 -23.19 0.42
C ALA A 5 -4.19 -22.64 -0.66
N VAL A 6 -4.56 -21.66 -1.49
CA VAL A 6 -3.53 -20.83 -2.17
C VAL A 6 -2.86 -19.82 -1.21
N PHE A 7 -3.52 -19.51 -0.08
CA PHE A 7 -3.03 -18.52 0.89
C PHE A 7 -2.20 -19.11 2.06
N MET A 8 -2.21 -20.44 2.24
CA MET A 8 -1.58 -21.10 3.41
C MET A 8 -0.17 -21.66 3.13
N GLY A 9 0.37 -21.46 1.92
CA GLY A 9 1.69 -21.96 1.53
C GLY A 9 2.85 -20.97 1.74
N TYR A 10 2.57 -19.72 2.12
CA TYR A 10 3.57 -18.64 2.19
C TYR A 10 3.89 -18.19 3.62
N THR A 11 3.73 -19.07 4.62
CA THR A 11 4.31 -18.86 5.96
C THR A 11 5.76 -19.33 6.03
N GLN A 12 6.52 -19.20 4.94
CA GLN A 12 7.92 -18.89 5.11
C GLN A 12 7.94 -17.41 5.42
N GLU A 13 8.24 -17.05 6.67
CA GLU A 13 8.67 -15.71 7.04
C GLU A 13 9.90 -15.39 6.18
N SER A 14 9.66 -14.92 4.96
CA SER A 14 10.69 -14.33 4.14
C SER A 14 11.14 -13.12 4.93
N PRO A 15 12.42 -13.02 5.32
CA PRO A 15 12.90 -11.84 6.01
C PRO A 15 12.70 -10.68 5.05
N ILE A 16 11.62 -9.92 5.25
CA ILE A 16 11.32 -8.70 4.52
C ILE A 16 12.57 -7.86 4.69
N LYS A 17 13.37 -7.75 3.63
CA LYS A 17 14.58 -6.95 3.69
C LYS A 17 14.12 -5.53 4.01
N LYS A 18 14.93 -4.74 4.72
CA LYS A 18 14.54 -3.35 5.07
C LYS A 18 14.03 -2.55 3.87
N THR A 19 14.58 -2.82 2.68
CA THR A 19 14.14 -2.30 1.38
C THR A 19 12.72 -2.72 1.00
N ASP A 20 12.34 -3.97 1.25
CA ASP A 20 10.99 -4.48 1.00
C ASP A 20 9.97 -3.84 1.95
N MET A 21 10.40 -3.48 3.17
CA MET A 21 9.54 -2.82 4.15
C MET A 21 9.23 -1.36 3.78
N GLN A 22 10.21 -0.62 3.26
CA GLN A 22 9.98 0.74 2.74
C GLN A 22 9.04 0.74 1.53
N ALA A 23 9.25 -0.19 0.59
CA ALA A 23 8.38 -0.33 -0.58
C ALA A 23 6.94 -0.71 -0.16
N PHE A 24 6.79 -1.62 0.81
CA PHE A 24 5.49 -1.99 1.36
C PHE A 24 4.78 -0.80 2.02
N ILE A 25 5.47 -0.04 2.88
CA ILE A 25 4.89 1.14 3.54
C ILE A 25 4.41 2.15 2.50
N ARG A 26 5.19 2.36 1.42
CA ARG A 26 4.81 3.27 0.34
C ARG A 26 3.55 2.81 -0.39
N LEU A 27 3.48 1.53 -0.77
CA LEU A 27 2.28 0.97 -1.40
C LEU A 27 1.06 1.09 -0.49
N TYR A 28 1.23 0.85 0.81
CA TYR A 28 0.16 1.03 1.79
C TYR A 28 -0.32 2.49 1.85
N GLN A 29 0.59 3.46 1.93
CA GLN A 29 0.24 4.88 1.97
C GLN A 29 -0.49 5.33 0.69
N GLN A 30 -0.03 4.91 -0.49
CA GLN A 30 -0.69 5.19 -1.76
C GLN A 30 -2.11 4.59 -1.80
N SER A 31 -2.28 3.36 -1.30
CA SER A 31 -3.58 2.69 -1.24
C SER A 31 -4.55 3.43 -0.33
N VAL A 32 -4.09 3.95 0.81
CA VAL A 32 -4.91 4.76 1.72
C VAL A 32 -5.38 6.04 1.05
N LEU A 33 -4.50 6.76 0.35
CA LEU A 33 -4.88 8.01 -0.34
C LEU A 33 -5.96 7.78 -1.41
N MET A 34 -5.84 6.70 -2.18
CA MET A 34 -6.84 6.32 -3.18
C MET A 34 -8.20 6.02 -2.55
N ILE A 35 -8.24 5.26 -1.45
CA ILE A 35 -9.50 4.98 -0.73
C ILE A 35 -10.13 6.27 -0.19
N LEU A 36 -9.32 7.19 0.34
CA LEU A 36 -9.82 8.46 0.85
C LEU A 36 -10.39 9.35 -0.28
N GLU A 37 -9.80 9.30 -1.48
CA GLU A 37 -10.33 9.97 -2.67
C GLU A 37 -11.66 9.34 -3.12
N GLU A 38 -11.74 8.01 -3.22
CA GLU A 38 -12.96 7.29 -3.61
C GLU A 38 -14.12 7.51 -2.63
N GLN A 39 -13.83 7.68 -1.34
CA GLN A 39 -14.82 8.01 -0.31
C GLN A 39 -15.21 9.51 -0.30
N GLY A 40 -14.57 10.34 -1.13
CA GLY A 40 -14.79 11.79 -1.16
C GLY A 40 -14.27 12.52 0.09
N LEU A 41 -13.44 11.87 0.90
CA LEU A 41 -12.77 12.47 2.05
C LEU A 41 -11.58 13.35 1.62
N LEU A 42 -10.98 13.03 0.47
CA LEU A 42 -10.03 13.87 -0.24
C LEU A 42 -10.58 14.22 -1.62
N SER A 43 -10.36 15.46 -2.04
CA SER A 43 -10.45 15.80 -3.46
C SER A 43 -9.26 15.23 -4.22
N HIS A 44 -9.42 15.04 -5.53
CA HIS A 44 -8.34 14.60 -6.42
C HIS A 44 -7.06 15.45 -6.26
N ALA A 45 -7.21 16.78 -6.12
CA ALA A 45 -6.08 17.69 -5.92
C ALA A 45 -5.34 17.43 -4.60
N GLN A 46 -6.07 17.17 -3.50
CA GLN A 46 -5.47 16.84 -2.20
C GLN A 46 -4.78 15.47 -2.21
N ALA A 47 -5.35 14.48 -2.91
CA ALA A 47 -4.72 13.17 -3.09
C ALA A 47 -3.41 13.29 -3.90
N GLN A 48 -3.40 14.08 -4.97
CA GLN A 48 -2.20 14.36 -5.77
C GLN A 48 -1.11 15.10 -4.98
N GLU A 49 -1.50 16.11 -4.19
CA GLU A 49 -0.57 16.82 -3.30
C GLU A 49 0.05 15.85 -2.27
N ALA A 50 -0.76 15.02 -1.63
CA ALA A 50 -0.30 14.03 -0.66
C ALA A 50 0.66 12.99 -1.30
N LEU A 51 0.36 12.52 -2.52
CA LEU A 51 1.28 11.66 -3.29
C LEU A 51 2.61 12.37 -3.57
N SER A 52 2.58 13.64 -3.96
CA SER A 52 3.80 14.42 -4.22
C SER A 52 4.67 14.61 -2.96
N ILE A 53 4.04 14.70 -1.78
CA ILE A 53 4.72 14.76 -0.49
C ILE A 53 5.36 13.40 -0.19
N LEU A 54 4.64 12.30 -0.38
CA LEU A 54 5.18 10.95 -0.21
C LEU A 54 6.40 10.71 -1.11
N ASP A 55 6.38 11.19 -2.35
CA ASP A 55 7.51 11.05 -3.28
C ASP A 55 8.73 11.92 -2.91
N ARG A 56 8.52 13.02 -2.18
CA ARG A 56 9.60 13.93 -1.75
C ARG A 56 10.35 13.43 -0.51
N TYR A 57 9.68 12.65 0.34
CA TYR A 57 10.21 12.18 1.62
C TYR A 57 10.45 10.66 1.69
N ALA A 58 10.27 9.95 0.57
CA ALA A 58 10.66 8.55 0.38
C ALA A 58 12.15 8.40 0.06
#